data_AF-A0A4Q2YP97-F1
#
_entry.id   AF-A0A4Q2YP97-F1
#
_cell.length_a   1.000
_cell.length_b   1.000
_cell.length_c   1.000
_cell.angle_alpha   90.00
_cell.angle_beta   90.00
_cell.angle_gamma   90.00
#
_symmetry.space_group_name_H-M   'P 1'
#
loop_
_entity.id
_entity.type
_entity.pdbx_description
1 polymer ?
#
loop_
_entity_poly.entity_id
_entity_poly.type
_entity_poly.pdbx_seq_one_letter_code
_entity_poly.pdbx_strand_id
1 'polypeptide(L)'
;GEAAVVHIGLPGGGMRDVAVSPQGKAIGAIDPDQRISTWLSSIHGSLLIGRTGKLLVELAASWAIVMILTGLYLWWPRGRGAAGVVWPRVSRGGRAALRDLHAVTGFWVSGLALVLLFTALPWTEVWASGFRTVRADMGWVSGVQDWKGGEGPHAAHDHHAMAAAEPAGPPPKARLEYIVLRARSEHMPAPAIIQPPGAPNLFGPPNENVWTLTTLTQNRPQVRKVSYDPETSLEVARSGFAEKHVIDRAVGYGIAWHEGQLFGLANQFIGVATALALFALAISGFLMWRRRKPDGILGAPPVARDPAKLKGVAALILILAALLPLLAASLILLWIVERLIIPHLPRTARWLGVATTARPRL
;
A
#
# COMPACT_ATOMS: atom_id res chain seq x y z
N GLY A 1 -37.74 3.98 0.58
CA GLY A 1 -36.55 3.32 0.01
C GLY A 1 -35.33 4.15 0.32
N GLU A 2 -34.16 3.55 0.35
CA GLU A 2 -32.90 4.29 0.40
C GLU A 2 -32.56 4.84 -1.00
N ALA A 3 -31.78 5.92 -1.06
CA ALA A 3 -31.27 6.42 -2.32
C ALA A 3 -30.22 5.44 -2.90
N ALA A 4 -30.20 5.31 -4.23
CA ALA A 4 -29.18 4.55 -4.94
C ALA A 4 -28.14 5.51 -5.53
N VAL A 5 -26.88 5.09 -5.59
CA VAL A 5 -25.84 5.83 -6.32
C VAL A 5 -25.68 5.18 -7.69
N VAL A 6 -25.83 5.98 -8.74
CA VAL A 6 -25.62 5.58 -10.14
C VAL A 6 -24.30 6.16 -10.60
N HIS A 7 -23.40 5.30 -11.06
CA HIS A 7 -22.11 5.67 -11.63
C HIS A 7 -22.28 5.87 -13.14
N ILE A 8 -22.05 7.10 -13.63
CA ILE A 8 -22.28 7.48 -15.02
C ILE A 8 -20.95 7.85 -15.66
N GLY A 9 -20.61 7.19 -16.77
CA GLY A 9 -19.54 7.62 -17.66
C GLY A 9 -19.98 8.82 -18.50
N LEU A 10 -19.19 9.88 -18.49
CA LEU A 10 -19.45 11.09 -19.26
C LEU A 10 -18.77 10.99 -20.65
N PRO A 11 -19.30 11.67 -21.68
CA PRO A 11 -18.71 11.64 -23.04
C PRO A 11 -17.24 12.07 -23.12
N GLY A 12 -16.76 12.86 -22.14
CA GLY A 12 -15.36 13.28 -22.03
C GLY A 12 -14.45 12.31 -21.28
N GLY A 13 -14.89 11.09 -20.96
CA GLY A 13 -14.12 10.08 -20.23
C GLY A 13 -14.08 10.26 -18.70
N GLY A 14 -14.74 11.28 -18.17
CA GLY A 14 -14.92 11.48 -16.73
C GLY A 14 -16.05 10.63 -16.15
N MET A 15 -16.06 10.44 -14.83
CA MET A 15 -17.14 9.73 -14.12
C MET A 15 -17.96 10.69 -13.26
N ARG A 16 -19.24 10.38 -13.07
CA ARG A 16 -20.11 11.09 -12.13
C ARG A 16 -20.92 10.11 -11.30
N ASP A 17 -20.87 10.27 -9.99
CA ASP A 17 -21.73 9.54 -9.07
C ASP A 17 -22.97 10.39 -8.79
N VAL A 18 -24.14 9.88 -9.17
CA VAL A 18 -25.42 10.56 -8.98
C VAL A 18 -26.24 9.79 -7.96
N ALA A 19 -26.56 10.43 -6.84
CA ALA A 19 -27.50 9.89 -5.87
C ALA A 19 -28.93 10.12 -6.37
N VAL A 20 -29.70 9.05 -6.51
CA VAL A 20 -31.07 9.04 -7.02
C VAL A 20 -32.00 8.53 -5.92
N SER A 21 -33.01 9.33 -5.60
CA SER A 21 -34.06 8.96 -4.64
C SER A 21 -34.95 7.82 -5.17
N PRO A 22 -35.69 7.11 -4.31
CA PRO A 22 -36.65 6.09 -4.75
C PRO A 22 -37.72 6.60 -5.73
N GLN A 23 -37.99 7.90 -5.75
CA GLN A 23 -38.94 8.55 -6.66
C GLN A 23 -38.31 8.89 -8.02
N GLY A 24 -37.06 8.49 -8.27
CA GLY A 24 -36.34 8.77 -9.53
C GLY A 24 -35.74 10.18 -9.60
N LYS A 25 -35.84 10.99 -8.54
CA LYS A 25 -35.26 12.34 -8.50
C LYS A 25 -33.78 12.25 -8.14
N ALA A 26 -32.91 12.89 -8.93
CA ALA A 26 -31.52 13.13 -8.55
C ALA A 26 -31.45 14.08 -7.34
N ILE A 27 -30.82 13.63 -6.26
CA ILE A 27 -30.72 14.36 -4.99
C ILE A 27 -29.30 14.87 -4.71
N GLY A 28 -28.32 14.44 -5.51
CA GLY A 28 -26.96 14.94 -5.43
C GLY A 28 -26.08 14.32 -6.53
N ALA A 29 -24.99 15.00 -6.87
CA ALA A 29 -23.99 14.49 -7.78
C ALA A 29 -22.61 14.86 -7.27
N ILE A 30 -21.67 13.93 -7.33
CA ILE A 30 -20.28 14.15 -6.94
C ILE A 30 -19.34 13.56 -7.99
N ASP A 31 -18.24 14.27 -8.22
CA ASP A 31 -17.11 13.71 -8.95
C ASP A 31 -16.36 12.73 -8.03
N PRO A 32 -16.23 11.43 -8.38
CA PRO A 32 -15.55 10.45 -7.54
C PRO A 32 -14.11 10.84 -7.17
N ASP A 33 -13.44 11.59 -8.05
CA ASP A 33 -12.05 12.02 -7.86
C ASP A 33 -11.92 13.13 -6.82
N GLN A 34 -13.01 13.87 -6.57
CA GLN A 34 -13.06 14.94 -5.57
C GLN A 34 -13.41 14.43 -4.16
N ARG A 35 -13.63 13.12 -3.98
CA ARG A 35 -13.87 12.54 -2.66
C ARG A 35 -12.61 12.66 -1.80
N ILE A 36 -12.78 13.04 -0.54
CA ILE A 36 -11.67 13.14 0.44
C ILE A 36 -10.88 11.82 0.51
N SER A 37 -11.56 10.67 0.46
CA SER A 37 -10.92 9.35 0.45
C SER A 37 -10.01 9.13 -0.77
N THR A 38 -10.46 9.54 -1.96
CA THR A 38 -9.68 9.43 -3.20
C THR A 38 -8.46 10.34 -3.15
N TRP A 39 -8.64 11.57 -2.65
CA TRP A 39 -7.57 12.52 -2.47
C TRP A 39 -6.52 12.05 -1.45
N LEU A 40 -6.94 11.56 -0.28
CA LEU A 40 -6.05 10.98 0.74
C LEU A 40 -5.28 9.77 0.22
N SER A 41 -5.96 8.86 -0.49
CA SER A 41 -5.34 7.69 -1.12
C SER A 41 -4.28 8.11 -2.16
N SER A 42 -4.56 9.16 -2.93
CA SER A 42 -3.64 9.69 -3.94
C SER A 42 -2.42 10.37 -3.32
N ILE A 43 -2.58 11.13 -2.23
CA ILE A 43 -1.44 11.66 -1.49
C ILE A 43 -0.59 10.53 -0.92
N HIS A 44 -1.23 9.57 -0.23
CA HIS A 44 -0.52 8.49 0.45
C HIS A 44 0.21 7.56 -0.54
N GLY A 45 -0.41 7.25 -1.67
CA GLY A 45 0.10 6.30 -2.65
C GLY A 45 0.94 6.88 -3.79
N SER A 46 0.80 8.17 -4.10
CA SER A 46 1.49 8.79 -5.25
C SER A 46 1.91 10.24 -5.07
N LEU A 47 1.72 10.84 -3.89
CA LEU A 47 2.07 12.24 -3.60
C LEU A 47 1.48 13.25 -4.61
N LEU A 48 0.38 12.88 -5.29
CA LEU A 48 -0.25 13.66 -6.37
C LEU A 48 0.63 13.93 -7.61
N ILE A 49 1.75 13.22 -7.78
CA ILE A 49 2.68 13.40 -8.91
C ILE A 49 2.76 12.16 -9.81
N GLY A 50 1.67 11.38 -9.84
CA GLY A 50 1.51 10.21 -10.69
C GLY A 50 2.54 9.11 -10.43
N ARG A 51 3.07 8.52 -11.50
CA ARG A 51 3.99 7.37 -11.43
C ARG A 51 5.27 7.65 -10.65
N THR A 52 5.83 8.85 -10.80
CA THR A 52 7.04 9.25 -10.04
C THR A 52 6.82 9.15 -8.54
N GLY A 53 5.66 9.60 -8.05
CA GLY A 53 5.36 9.54 -6.64
C GLY A 53 5.07 8.14 -6.14
N LYS A 54 4.47 7.27 -6.97
CA LYS A 54 4.35 5.83 -6.65
C LYS A 54 5.72 5.19 -6.43
N LEU A 55 6.69 5.48 -7.29
CA LEU A 55 8.07 5.02 -7.14
C LEU A 55 8.73 5.59 -5.88
N LEU A 56 8.55 6.89 -5.58
CA LEU A 56 9.11 7.50 -4.38
C LEU A 56 8.52 6.89 -3.09
N VAL A 57 7.20 6.66 -3.04
CA VAL A 57 6.53 6.03 -1.90
C VAL A 57 6.97 4.59 -1.74
N GLU A 58 7.08 3.82 -2.82
CA GLU A 58 7.60 2.44 -2.79
C GLU A 58 9.06 2.39 -2.30
N LEU A 59 9.89 3.33 -2.75
CA LEU A 59 11.27 3.44 -2.30
C LEU A 59 11.33 3.80 -0.80
N ALA A 60 10.49 4.73 -0.35
CA ALA A 60 10.37 5.10 1.06
C ALA A 60 9.91 3.90 1.92
N ALA A 61 8.93 3.13 1.46
CA ALA A 61 8.46 1.91 2.13
C ALA A 61 9.58 0.85 2.21
N SER A 62 10.31 0.65 1.12
CA SER A 62 11.43 -0.30 1.06
C SER A 62 12.54 0.07 2.05
N TRP A 63 12.93 1.35 2.10
CA TRP A 63 13.91 1.84 3.08
C TRP A 63 13.37 1.79 4.51
N ALA A 64 12.08 2.02 4.73
CA ALA A 64 11.47 1.87 6.06
C ALA A 64 11.59 0.42 6.56
N ILE A 65 11.35 -0.58 5.71
CA ILE A 65 11.57 -2.01 6.04
C ILE A 65 13.03 -2.23 6.44
N VAL A 66 13.99 -1.73 5.64
CA VAL A 66 15.43 -1.84 5.94
C VAL A 66 15.76 -1.20 7.28
N MET A 67 15.31 0.03 7.53
CA MET A 67 15.59 0.78 8.76
C MET A 67 15.01 0.08 10.00
N ILE A 68 13.81 -0.49 9.90
CA ILE A 68 13.20 -1.23 11.01
C ILE A 68 13.99 -2.51 11.28
N LEU A 69 14.24 -3.35 10.27
CA LEU A 69 14.90 -4.63 10.45
C LEU A 69 16.37 -4.48 10.89
N THR A 70 17.11 -3.54 10.29
CA THR A 70 18.49 -3.24 10.69
C THR A 70 18.54 -2.58 12.08
N GLY A 71 17.59 -1.70 12.39
CA GLY A 71 17.44 -1.09 13.72
C GLY A 71 17.23 -2.13 14.80
N LEU A 72 16.28 -3.06 14.60
CA LEU A 72 16.03 -4.18 15.51
C LEU A 72 17.27 -5.07 15.66
N TYR A 73 17.92 -5.45 14.55
CA TYR A 73 19.10 -6.30 14.57
C TYR A 73 20.28 -5.69 15.35
N LEU A 74 20.54 -4.40 15.13
CA LEU A 74 21.64 -3.67 15.76
C LEU A 74 21.36 -3.39 17.24
N TRP A 75 20.12 -3.08 17.59
CA TRP A 75 19.71 -2.76 18.95
C TRP A 75 19.49 -4.00 19.82
N TRP A 76 19.23 -5.17 19.22
CA TRP A 76 18.86 -6.38 19.94
C TRP A 76 19.76 -6.65 21.16
N PRO A 77 19.18 -6.84 22.36
CA PRO A 77 19.94 -7.04 23.59
C PRO A 77 20.71 -8.37 23.53
N ARG A 78 22.03 -8.30 23.57
CA ARG A 78 22.91 -9.47 23.67
C ARG A 78 23.64 -9.40 25.01
N GLY A 79 23.16 -10.15 26.00
CA GLY A 79 23.74 -10.20 27.35
C GLY A 79 23.35 -9.06 28.30
N ARG A 80 22.17 -8.44 28.13
CA ARG A 80 21.63 -7.41 29.06
C ARG A 80 20.21 -7.78 29.50
N GLY A 81 19.83 -7.38 30.72
CA GLY A 81 18.47 -7.58 31.24
C GLY A 81 17.39 -6.81 30.46
N ALA A 82 16.13 -7.20 30.62
CA ALA A 82 14.98 -6.69 29.83
C ALA A 82 14.65 -5.19 30.04
N ALA A 83 15.18 -4.56 31.09
CA ALA A 83 14.97 -3.14 31.38
C ALA A 83 15.69 -2.24 30.36
N GLY A 84 14.95 -1.37 29.66
CA GLY A 84 15.44 -0.60 28.51
C GLY A 84 15.31 -1.33 27.16
N VAL A 85 14.73 -2.53 27.16
CA VAL A 85 14.27 -3.27 25.96
C VAL A 85 12.75 -3.17 25.87
N VAL A 86 12.06 -3.49 26.97
CA VAL A 86 10.59 -3.54 27.00
C VAL A 86 9.97 -2.31 27.66
N TRP A 87 10.69 -1.68 28.61
CA TRP A 87 10.21 -0.51 29.36
C TRP A 87 11.22 0.65 29.33
N PRO A 88 10.76 1.91 29.11
CA PRO A 88 11.64 3.07 29.02
C PRO A 88 12.12 3.51 30.42
N ARG A 89 13.42 3.81 30.55
CA ARG A 89 14.00 4.30 31.81
C ARG A 89 14.05 5.82 31.83
N VAL A 90 12.88 6.43 32.00
CA VAL A 90 12.68 7.89 31.94
C VAL A 90 13.42 8.64 33.06
N SER A 91 13.68 7.98 34.19
CA SER A 91 14.39 8.53 35.35
C SER A 91 15.84 8.95 35.08
N ARG A 92 16.44 8.51 33.96
CA ARG A 92 17.83 8.86 33.61
C ARG A 92 17.99 10.23 32.95
N GLY A 93 16.90 10.88 32.57
CA GLY A 93 16.90 12.23 31.98
C GLY A 93 17.68 12.39 30.67
N GLY A 94 17.53 13.57 30.05
CA GLY A 94 18.38 14.02 28.95
C GLY A 94 18.47 13.09 27.73
N ARG A 95 19.69 12.72 27.35
CA ARG A 95 19.99 11.91 26.15
C ARG A 95 19.61 10.43 26.34
N ALA A 96 19.72 9.90 27.56
CA ALA A 96 19.42 8.50 27.85
C ALA A 96 17.92 8.22 27.81
N ALA A 97 17.10 9.12 28.36
CA ALA A 97 15.64 9.02 28.30
C ALA A 97 15.12 9.08 26.85
N LEU A 98 15.62 9.99 26.02
CA LEU A 98 15.22 10.10 24.62
C LEU A 98 15.58 8.84 23.81
N ARG A 99 16.78 8.28 24.05
CA ARG A 99 17.21 7.02 23.41
C ARG A 99 16.32 5.84 23.83
N ASP A 100 16.05 5.70 25.12
CA ASP A 100 15.22 4.61 25.63
C ASP A 100 13.76 4.76 25.15
N LEU A 101 13.21 5.98 25.07
CA LEU A 101 11.89 6.24 24.50
C LEU A 101 11.82 5.83 23.02
N HIS A 102 12.80 6.24 22.21
CA HIS A 102 12.86 5.86 20.80
C HIS A 102 13.00 4.35 20.63
N ALA A 103 13.92 3.72 21.36
CA ALA A 103 14.18 2.29 21.25
C ALA A 103 12.98 1.43 21.65
N VAL A 104 12.37 1.73 22.80
CA VAL A 104 11.22 0.95 23.30
C VAL A 104 10.00 1.15 22.41
N THR A 105 9.71 2.40 22.00
CA THR A 105 8.62 2.67 21.04
C THR A 105 8.88 1.92 19.72
N GLY A 106 10.11 1.95 19.23
CA GLY A 106 10.57 1.27 18.02
C GLY A 106 10.34 -0.23 18.08
N PHE A 107 10.71 -0.86 19.18
CA PHE A 107 10.51 -2.29 19.40
C PHE A 107 9.03 -2.67 19.34
N TRP A 108 8.16 -1.97 20.10
CA TRP A 108 6.74 -2.29 20.14
C TRP A 108 6.02 -2.03 18.82
N VAL A 109 6.33 -0.92 18.15
CA VAL A 109 5.66 -0.57 16.89
C VAL A 109 6.19 -1.35 15.69
N SER A 110 7.43 -1.87 15.75
CA SER A 110 8.07 -2.50 14.59
C SER A 110 7.27 -3.64 13.98
N GLY A 111 6.63 -4.49 14.80
CA GLY A 111 5.82 -5.60 14.31
C GLY A 111 4.61 -5.10 13.51
N LEU A 112 3.88 -4.14 14.08
CA LEU A 112 2.71 -3.52 13.43
C LEU A 112 3.10 -2.76 12.16
N ALA A 113 4.19 -2.00 12.22
CA ALA A 113 4.72 -1.25 11.08
C ALA A 113 5.19 -2.18 9.96
N LEU A 114 5.86 -3.29 10.27
CA LEU A 114 6.27 -4.28 9.28
C LEU A 114 5.07 -4.95 8.61
N VAL A 115 4.03 -5.31 9.38
CA VAL A 115 2.79 -5.83 8.80
C VAL A 115 2.21 -4.81 7.80
N LEU A 116 2.06 -3.54 8.20
CA LEU A 116 1.55 -2.50 7.30
C LEU A 116 2.41 -2.32 6.04
N LEU A 117 3.74 -2.32 6.17
CA LEU A 117 4.66 -2.18 5.05
C LEU A 117 4.58 -3.37 4.09
N PHE A 118 4.59 -4.60 4.60
CA PHE A 118 4.51 -5.80 3.77
C PHE A 118 3.15 -5.95 3.08
N THR A 119 2.04 -5.62 3.76
CA THR A 119 0.70 -5.67 3.15
C THR A 119 0.46 -4.60 2.10
N ALA A 120 1.28 -3.53 2.08
CA ALA A 120 1.23 -2.49 1.05
C ALA A 120 2.00 -2.87 -0.23
N LEU A 121 3.02 -3.74 -0.15
CA LEU A 121 3.85 -4.11 -1.30
C LEU A 121 3.06 -4.60 -2.53
N PRO A 122 1.98 -5.42 -2.39
CA PRO A 122 1.18 -5.83 -3.54
C PRO A 122 0.55 -4.70 -4.35
N TRP A 123 0.58 -3.44 -3.87
CA TRP A 123 -0.12 -2.30 -4.42
C TRP A 123 0.84 -1.23 -4.94
N THR A 124 2.14 -1.40 -4.65
CA THR A 124 3.18 -0.50 -5.15
C THR A 124 3.41 -0.72 -6.63
N GLU A 125 4.18 0.13 -7.29
CA GLU A 125 4.29 0.11 -8.73
C GLU A 125 5.10 -1.11 -9.22
N VAL A 126 6.33 -1.25 -8.74
CA VAL A 126 7.30 -2.23 -9.26
C VAL A 126 7.04 -3.61 -8.65
N TRP A 127 6.91 -3.69 -7.32
CA TRP A 127 6.69 -4.95 -6.62
C TRP A 127 5.38 -5.62 -7.05
N ALA A 128 4.27 -4.87 -7.14
CA ALA A 128 2.99 -5.43 -7.58
C ALA A 128 3.04 -5.99 -8.99
N SER A 129 3.75 -5.32 -9.91
CA SER A 129 3.91 -5.77 -11.28
C SER A 129 4.64 -7.12 -11.32
N GLY A 130 5.80 -7.21 -10.66
CA GLY A 130 6.54 -8.48 -10.55
C GLY A 130 5.72 -9.57 -9.86
N PHE A 131 4.99 -9.22 -8.79
CA PHE A 131 4.13 -10.15 -8.08
C PHE A 131 2.98 -10.70 -8.94
N ARG A 132 2.39 -9.87 -9.81
CA ARG A 132 1.40 -10.33 -10.79
C ARG A 132 2.01 -11.31 -11.80
N THR A 133 3.18 -10.99 -12.35
CA THR A 133 3.89 -11.88 -13.29
C THR A 133 4.17 -13.23 -12.65
N VAL A 134 4.76 -13.24 -11.45
CA VAL A 134 5.05 -14.49 -10.73
C VAL A 134 3.76 -15.27 -10.43
N ARG A 135 2.68 -14.62 -9.99
CA ARG A 135 1.41 -15.32 -9.76
C ARG A 135 0.85 -15.92 -11.04
N ALA A 136 0.94 -15.21 -12.17
CA ALA A 136 0.46 -15.70 -13.47
C ALA A 136 1.28 -16.91 -13.94
N ASP A 137 2.61 -16.79 -13.93
CA ASP A 137 3.53 -17.85 -14.37
C ASP A 137 3.41 -19.12 -13.51
N MET A 138 3.17 -18.96 -12.20
CA MET A 138 3.00 -20.07 -11.26
C MET A 138 1.57 -20.63 -11.21
N GLY A 139 0.62 -20.06 -11.97
CA GLY A 139 -0.78 -20.49 -11.95
C GLY A 139 -1.50 -20.22 -10.62
N TRP A 140 -1.02 -19.28 -9.81
CA TRP A 140 -1.58 -18.95 -8.49
C TRP A 140 -2.78 -17.98 -8.56
N VAL A 141 -3.44 -17.93 -9.71
CA VAL A 141 -4.54 -17.00 -9.99
C VAL A 141 -5.83 -17.80 -10.11
N SER A 142 -6.80 -17.50 -9.24
CA SER A 142 -8.15 -18.05 -9.33
C SER A 142 -9.12 -16.92 -9.67
N GLY A 143 -9.35 -16.70 -10.97
CA GLY A 143 -10.22 -15.65 -11.49
C GLY A 143 -9.54 -14.28 -11.66
N VAL A 144 -10.34 -13.23 -11.86
CA VAL A 144 -9.84 -11.87 -12.08
C VAL A 144 -9.41 -11.25 -10.76
N GLN A 145 -8.24 -10.61 -10.75
CA GLN A 145 -7.76 -9.82 -9.63
C GLN A 145 -8.71 -8.64 -9.36
N ASP A 146 -9.26 -8.57 -8.14
CA ASP A 146 -10.27 -7.58 -7.73
C ASP A 146 -9.73 -6.53 -6.72
N TRP A 147 -8.41 -6.39 -6.66
CA TRP A 147 -7.71 -5.44 -5.80
C TRP A 147 -6.58 -4.74 -6.56
N LYS A 148 -6.18 -3.57 -6.06
CA LYS A 148 -5.16 -2.73 -6.70
C LYS A 148 -3.79 -3.42 -6.68
N GLY A 149 -3.27 -3.80 -7.83
CA GLY A 149 -1.84 -4.00 -8.03
C GLY A 149 -1.32 -2.88 -8.94
N GLY A 150 -0.11 -2.36 -8.73
CA GLY A 150 0.52 -1.25 -9.48
C GLY A 150 0.34 -1.25 -11.00
N GLU A 151 0.61 -0.15 -11.70
CA GLU A 151 0.20 -0.01 -13.11
C GLU A 151 0.76 -1.15 -13.98
N GLY A 152 -0.13 -2.02 -14.46
CA GLY A 152 0.20 -2.93 -15.56
C GLY A 152 0.13 -2.16 -16.89
N PRO A 153 0.65 -2.73 -17.99
CA PRO A 153 0.52 -2.17 -19.35
C PRO A 153 -0.94 -1.88 -19.79
N HIS A 154 -1.94 -2.37 -19.04
CA HIS A 154 -3.36 -2.18 -19.28
C HIS A 154 -4.09 -1.35 -18.20
N ALA A 155 -3.38 -0.76 -17.22
CA ALA A 155 -3.98 -0.01 -16.11
C ALA A 155 -3.73 1.51 -16.17
N ALA A 156 -2.94 1.97 -17.13
CA ALA A 156 -2.94 3.37 -17.54
C ALA A 156 -4.05 3.52 -18.59
N HIS A 157 -5.01 4.43 -18.37
CA HIS A 157 -6.15 4.76 -19.24
C HIS A 157 -7.53 4.15 -18.90
N ASP A 158 -7.92 4.04 -17.63
CA ASP A 158 -9.33 3.72 -17.28
C ASP A 158 -10.34 4.85 -17.57
N HIS A 159 -9.89 6.02 -18.05
CA HIS A 159 -10.77 7.04 -18.65
C HIS A 159 -11.12 6.74 -20.11
N HIS A 160 -10.35 5.89 -20.80
CA HIS A 160 -10.62 5.53 -22.21
C HIS A 160 -11.44 4.25 -22.35
N ALA A 161 -11.49 3.39 -21.33
CA ALA A 161 -12.30 2.16 -21.38
C ALA A 161 -13.80 2.43 -21.56
N MET A 162 -14.29 3.60 -21.15
CA MET A 162 -15.69 4.03 -21.39
C MET A 162 -15.92 4.63 -22.79
N ALA A 163 -14.88 5.16 -23.45
CA ALA A 163 -15.01 5.74 -24.80
C ALA A 163 -15.12 4.66 -25.89
N ALA A 164 -14.77 3.41 -25.56
CA ALA A 164 -14.84 2.25 -26.46
C ALA A 164 -15.99 1.28 -26.11
N ALA A 165 -16.93 1.67 -25.24
CA ALA A 165 -18.17 0.92 -25.07
C ALA A 165 -19.05 1.17 -26.31
N GLU A 166 -19.09 0.19 -27.22
CA GLU A 166 -20.06 0.21 -28.32
C GLU A 166 -21.50 0.29 -27.78
N PRO A 167 -22.45 0.87 -28.54
CA PRO A 167 -23.85 0.94 -28.13
C PRO A 167 -24.31 -0.46 -27.74
N ALA A 168 -24.67 -0.62 -26.46
CA ALA A 168 -25.25 -1.85 -25.97
C ALA A 168 -26.41 -2.25 -26.89
N GLY A 169 -26.47 -3.54 -27.25
CA GLY A 169 -27.60 -4.12 -27.96
C GLY A 169 -28.93 -3.90 -27.21
N PRO A 170 -30.06 -4.46 -27.71
CA PRO A 170 -31.36 -4.28 -27.08
C PRO A 170 -31.27 -4.53 -25.56
N PRO A 171 -31.95 -3.70 -24.73
CA PRO A 171 -31.75 -3.73 -23.29
C PRO A 171 -31.98 -5.15 -22.76
N PRO A 172 -31.04 -5.70 -21.98
CA PRO A 172 -31.15 -7.04 -21.46
C PRO A 172 -32.45 -7.18 -20.65
N LYS A 173 -33.21 -8.26 -20.91
CA LYS A 173 -34.50 -8.51 -20.25
C LYS A 173 -34.35 -8.91 -18.78
N ALA A 174 -33.15 -9.26 -18.34
CA ALA A 174 -32.85 -9.45 -16.94
C ALA A 174 -33.13 -8.15 -16.18
N ARG A 175 -34.19 -8.17 -15.39
CA ARG A 175 -34.63 -6.98 -14.66
C ARG A 175 -33.63 -6.75 -13.54
N LEU A 176 -32.96 -5.61 -13.56
CA LEU A 176 -32.19 -5.09 -12.43
C LEU A 176 -32.95 -5.26 -11.10
N GLU A 177 -34.28 -5.10 -11.13
CA GLU A 177 -35.21 -5.37 -10.04
C GLU A 177 -35.07 -6.79 -9.46
N TYR A 178 -34.99 -7.82 -10.29
CA TYR A 178 -34.82 -9.20 -9.84
C TYR A 178 -33.49 -9.39 -9.11
N ILE A 179 -32.40 -8.86 -9.66
CA ILE A 179 -31.07 -8.92 -9.05
C ILE A 179 -31.07 -8.22 -7.68
N VAL A 180 -31.70 -7.03 -7.60
CA VAL A 180 -31.83 -6.28 -6.35
C VAL A 180 -32.68 -7.02 -5.33
N LEU A 181 -33.83 -7.57 -5.74
CA LEU A 181 -34.73 -8.33 -4.85
C LEU A 181 -34.05 -9.58 -4.31
N ARG A 182 -33.33 -10.31 -5.16
CA ARG A 182 -32.58 -11.50 -4.77
C ARG A 182 -31.41 -11.17 -3.83
N ALA A 183 -30.67 -10.11 -4.10
CA ALA A 183 -29.62 -9.65 -3.20
C ALA A 183 -30.17 -9.29 -1.80
N ARG A 184 -31.34 -8.66 -1.74
CA ARG A 184 -32.02 -8.34 -0.48
C ARG A 184 -32.51 -9.61 0.24
N SER A 185 -33.14 -10.55 -0.46
CA SER A 185 -33.62 -11.79 0.15
C SER A 185 -32.49 -12.66 0.69
N GLU A 186 -31.35 -12.69 -0.01
CA GLU A 186 -30.13 -13.37 0.41
C GLU A 186 -29.36 -12.61 1.50
N HIS A 187 -29.83 -11.43 1.94
CA HIS A 187 -29.14 -10.56 2.91
C HIS A 187 -27.69 -10.28 2.51
N MET A 188 -27.48 -10.00 1.21
CA MET A 188 -26.15 -9.71 0.68
C MET A 188 -25.50 -8.55 1.44
N PRO A 189 -24.22 -8.68 1.83
CA PRO A 189 -23.50 -7.61 2.50
C PRO A 189 -23.51 -6.29 1.71
N ALA A 190 -23.83 -5.19 2.40
CA ALA A 190 -23.85 -3.84 1.83
C ALA A 190 -22.52 -3.10 2.09
N PRO A 191 -22.18 -2.08 1.27
CA PRO A 191 -22.83 -1.71 0.01
C PRO A 191 -22.55 -2.74 -1.09
N ALA A 192 -23.40 -2.79 -2.12
CA ALA A 192 -23.19 -3.61 -3.31
C ALA A 192 -23.35 -2.77 -4.58
N ILE A 193 -22.54 -3.07 -5.58
CA ILE A 193 -22.65 -2.48 -6.91
C ILE A 193 -23.20 -3.54 -7.87
N ILE A 194 -24.11 -3.11 -8.74
CA ILE A 194 -24.64 -3.93 -9.83
C ILE A 194 -24.18 -3.28 -11.14
N GLN A 195 -23.46 -4.05 -11.93
CA GLN A 195 -22.86 -3.63 -13.19
C GLN A 195 -23.56 -4.35 -14.35
N PRO A 196 -23.95 -3.63 -15.42
CA PRO A 196 -24.52 -4.25 -16.61
C PRO A 196 -23.49 -5.07 -17.40
N PRO A 197 -23.95 -5.90 -18.35
CA PRO A 197 -23.09 -6.55 -19.34
C PRO A 197 -22.16 -5.55 -20.02
N GLY A 198 -20.88 -5.91 -20.19
CA GLY A 198 -19.88 -5.04 -20.81
C GLY A 198 -19.41 -3.86 -19.96
N ALA A 199 -19.95 -3.65 -18.75
CA ALA A 199 -19.52 -2.57 -17.88
C ALA A 199 -18.04 -2.75 -17.46
N PRO A 200 -17.27 -1.66 -17.38
CA PRO A 200 -15.89 -1.75 -16.92
C PRO A 200 -15.82 -2.14 -15.45
N ASN A 201 -14.76 -2.86 -15.11
CA ASN A 201 -14.41 -3.19 -13.74
C ASN A 201 -13.41 -2.18 -13.17
N LEU A 202 -13.38 -2.05 -11.84
CA LEU A 202 -12.41 -1.20 -11.15
C LEU A 202 -10.97 -1.71 -11.33
N PHE A 203 -10.81 -3.02 -11.51
CA PHE A 203 -9.54 -3.67 -11.81
C PHE A 203 -9.79 -4.80 -12.81
N GLY A 204 -8.89 -4.94 -13.79
CA GLY A 204 -8.99 -5.99 -14.80
C GLY A 204 -9.93 -5.65 -15.97
N PRO A 205 -10.21 -6.62 -16.86
CA PRO A 205 -11.02 -6.38 -18.05
C PRO A 205 -12.49 -6.04 -17.70
N PRO A 206 -13.24 -5.43 -18.63
CA PRO A 206 -14.69 -5.26 -18.48
C PRO A 206 -15.42 -6.57 -18.22
N ASN A 207 -16.62 -6.48 -17.66
CA ASN A 207 -17.48 -7.63 -17.50
C ASN A 207 -17.80 -8.23 -18.87
N GLU A 208 -17.93 -9.55 -18.90
CA GLU A 208 -18.45 -10.27 -20.06
C GLU A 208 -19.93 -9.90 -20.31
N ASN A 209 -20.60 -10.65 -21.18
CA ASN A 209 -22.02 -10.45 -21.45
C ASN A 209 -22.93 -10.95 -20.30
N VAL A 210 -22.70 -10.47 -19.07
CA VAL A 210 -23.42 -10.85 -17.85
C VAL A 210 -23.67 -9.64 -16.95
N TRP A 211 -24.80 -9.63 -16.26
CA TRP A 211 -24.98 -8.73 -15.13
C TRP A 211 -24.14 -9.19 -13.96
N THR A 212 -23.44 -8.27 -13.30
CA THR A 212 -22.54 -8.62 -12.19
C THR A 212 -22.95 -7.84 -10.94
N LEU A 213 -23.26 -8.55 -9.87
CA LEU A 213 -23.39 -7.98 -8.53
C LEU A 213 -22.10 -8.25 -7.75
N THR A 214 -21.46 -7.19 -7.25
CA THR A 214 -20.29 -7.30 -6.38
C THR A 214 -20.57 -6.54 -5.08
N THR A 215 -20.45 -7.20 -3.94
CA THR A 215 -20.54 -6.53 -2.63
C THR A 215 -19.23 -5.81 -2.34
N LEU A 216 -19.30 -4.50 -2.13
CA LEU A 216 -18.17 -3.62 -1.80
C LEU A 216 -18.01 -3.49 -0.28
N THR A 217 -18.07 -4.62 0.42
CA THR A 217 -17.96 -4.64 1.88
C THR A 217 -16.63 -4.08 2.33
N GLN A 218 -16.66 -3.32 3.42
CA GLN A 218 -15.49 -2.79 4.07
C GLN A 218 -14.46 -3.89 4.41
N ASN A 219 -14.92 -5.05 4.90
CA ASN A 219 -14.06 -6.19 5.23
C ASN A 219 -13.96 -7.20 4.08
N ARG A 220 -12.80 -7.31 3.42
CA ARG A 220 -12.58 -8.13 2.21
C ARG A 220 -13.07 -9.60 2.27
N PRO A 221 -12.98 -10.33 3.40
CA PRO A 221 -13.53 -11.68 3.52
C PRO A 221 -15.05 -11.79 3.34
N GLN A 222 -15.78 -10.68 3.47
CA GLN A 222 -17.23 -10.61 3.28
C GLN A 222 -17.62 -10.34 1.83
N VAL A 223 -16.66 -10.05 0.94
CA VAL A 223 -16.93 -9.80 -0.48
C VAL A 223 -17.55 -11.05 -1.11
N ARG A 224 -18.62 -10.83 -1.86
CA ARG A 224 -19.35 -11.78 -2.70
C ARG A 224 -19.50 -11.18 -4.09
N LYS A 225 -19.40 -12.03 -5.10
CA LYS A 225 -19.64 -11.71 -6.50
C LYS A 225 -20.61 -12.73 -7.07
N VAL A 226 -21.65 -12.26 -7.74
CA VAL A 226 -22.65 -13.12 -8.42
C VAL A 226 -22.88 -12.56 -9.81
N SER A 227 -22.82 -13.43 -10.82
CA SER A 227 -23.09 -13.08 -12.21
C SER A 227 -24.42 -13.70 -12.65
N TYR A 228 -25.19 -12.95 -13.42
CA TYR A 228 -26.50 -13.34 -13.94
C TYR A 228 -26.54 -13.21 -15.46
N ASP A 229 -27.19 -14.18 -16.09
CA ASP A 229 -27.46 -14.16 -17.52
C ASP A 229 -28.39 -12.99 -17.90
N PRO A 230 -28.05 -12.21 -18.95
CA PRO A 230 -28.79 -11.00 -19.32
C PRO A 230 -30.17 -11.25 -19.90
N GLU A 231 -30.48 -12.45 -20.37
CA GLU A 231 -31.76 -12.78 -20.99
C GLU A 231 -32.70 -13.48 -20.00
N THR A 232 -32.18 -14.46 -19.27
CA THR A 232 -32.94 -15.36 -18.40
C THR A 232 -32.95 -14.93 -16.92
N SER A 233 -32.05 -14.02 -16.52
CA SER A 233 -31.79 -13.66 -15.11
C SER A 233 -31.33 -14.83 -14.23
N LEU A 234 -30.98 -15.98 -14.82
CA LEU A 234 -30.44 -17.10 -14.06
C LEU A 234 -29.02 -16.78 -13.61
N GLU A 235 -28.68 -17.27 -12.41
CA GLU A 235 -27.33 -17.15 -11.89
C GLU A 235 -26.41 -18.07 -12.69
N VAL A 236 -25.34 -17.52 -13.26
CA VAL A 236 -24.37 -18.25 -14.08
C VAL A 236 -23.06 -18.49 -13.36
N ALA A 237 -22.72 -17.64 -12.40
CA ALA A 237 -21.52 -17.80 -11.58
C ALA A 237 -21.69 -17.14 -10.21
N ARG A 238 -21.06 -17.73 -9.21
CA ARG A 238 -20.91 -17.15 -7.88
C ARG A 238 -19.52 -17.42 -7.36
N SER A 239 -18.92 -16.40 -6.78
CA SER A 239 -17.65 -16.51 -6.09
C SER A 239 -17.63 -15.61 -4.86
N GLY A 240 -16.85 -16.01 -3.88
CA GLY A 240 -16.58 -15.23 -2.69
C GLY A 240 -15.10 -15.22 -2.38
N PHE A 241 -14.79 -14.82 -1.16
CA PHE A 241 -13.42 -14.77 -0.70
C PHE A 241 -12.81 -16.15 -0.46
N ALA A 242 -13.61 -17.16 -0.09
CA ALA A 242 -13.10 -18.48 0.28
C ALA A 242 -12.62 -19.28 -0.94
N GLU A 243 -13.21 -19.01 -2.10
CA GLU A 243 -12.97 -19.64 -3.39
C GLU A 243 -11.70 -19.09 -4.08
N LYS A 244 -11.12 -17.99 -3.57
CA LYS A 244 -9.87 -17.43 -4.06
C LYS A 244 -8.68 -18.31 -3.69
N HIS A 245 -7.63 -18.22 -4.50
CA HIS A 245 -6.34 -18.83 -4.18
C HIS A 245 -5.83 -18.34 -2.81
N VAL A 246 -5.09 -19.19 -2.09
CA VAL A 246 -4.63 -18.90 -0.72
C VAL A 246 -3.81 -17.60 -0.64
N ILE A 247 -3.04 -17.30 -1.68
CA ILE A 247 -2.23 -16.09 -1.78
C ILE A 247 -3.12 -14.85 -1.91
N ASP A 248 -4.16 -14.91 -2.74
CA ASP A 248 -5.11 -13.79 -2.90
C ASP A 248 -5.94 -13.56 -1.64
N ARG A 249 -6.23 -14.63 -0.88
CA ARG A 249 -6.84 -14.53 0.45
C ARG A 249 -5.88 -13.86 1.44
N ALA A 250 -4.61 -14.27 1.47
CA ALA A 250 -3.61 -13.66 2.33
C ALA A 250 -3.42 -12.16 2.03
N VAL A 251 -3.32 -11.80 0.74
CA VAL A 251 -3.30 -10.41 0.29
C VAL A 251 -4.57 -9.71 0.75
N GLY A 252 -5.75 -10.25 0.47
CA GLY A 252 -7.02 -9.61 0.86
C GLY A 252 -7.19 -9.38 2.37
N TYR A 253 -6.70 -10.29 3.22
CA TYR A 253 -6.62 -10.04 4.66
C TYR A 253 -5.63 -8.91 4.99
N GLY A 254 -4.47 -8.92 4.36
CA GLY A 254 -3.49 -7.84 4.47
C GLY A 254 -4.05 -6.49 4.05
N ILE A 255 -4.86 -6.46 2.99
CA ILE A 255 -5.56 -5.27 2.52
C ILE A 255 -6.54 -4.76 3.57
N ALA A 256 -7.42 -5.65 4.04
CA ALA A 256 -8.39 -5.30 5.06
C ALA A 256 -7.71 -4.79 6.34
N TRP A 257 -6.58 -5.38 6.73
CA TRP A 257 -5.78 -4.89 7.86
C TRP A 257 -5.23 -3.49 7.58
N HIS A 258 -4.56 -3.30 6.44
CA HIS A 258 -3.91 -2.03 6.06
C HIS A 258 -4.90 -0.87 5.93
N GLU A 259 -6.07 -1.11 5.36
CA GLU A 259 -7.14 -0.11 5.22
C GLU A 259 -7.90 0.15 6.54
N GLY A 260 -7.55 -0.53 7.65
CA GLY A 260 -8.22 -0.34 8.94
C GLY A 260 -9.59 -1.04 9.05
N GLN A 261 -9.89 -2.00 8.17
CA GLN A 261 -11.22 -2.60 8.01
C GLN A 261 -11.38 -3.96 8.68
N LEU A 262 -10.30 -4.73 8.74
CA LEU A 262 -10.31 -6.02 9.44
C LEU A 262 -10.62 -5.76 10.92
N PHE A 263 -11.64 -6.37 11.51
CA PHE A 263 -12.09 -6.14 12.90
C PHE A 263 -12.67 -4.73 13.22
N GLY A 264 -12.97 -3.90 12.21
CA GLY A 264 -13.64 -2.60 12.41
C GLY A 264 -12.83 -1.62 13.28
N LEU A 265 -13.49 -0.99 14.26
CA LEU A 265 -12.90 0.08 15.07
C LEU A 265 -11.61 -0.32 15.79
N ALA A 266 -11.48 -1.58 16.21
CA ALA A 266 -10.27 -2.05 16.88
C ALA A 266 -9.03 -1.86 16.00
N ASN A 267 -9.12 -2.19 14.71
CA ASN A 267 -8.01 -2.03 13.78
C ASN A 267 -7.75 -0.57 13.43
N GLN A 268 -8.78 0.28 13.39
CA GLN A 268 -8.60 1.73 13.24
C GLN A 268 -7.81 2.33 14.41
N PHE A 269 -8.13 1.94 15.65
CA PHE A 269 -7.37 2.38 16.83
C PHE A 269 -5.92 1.87 16.81
N ILE A 270 -5.69 0.61 16.41
CA ILE A 270 -4.34 0.06 16.23
C ILE A 270 -3.58 0.86 15.16
N GLY A 271 -4.22 1.18 14.04
CA GLY A 271 -3.65 1.99 12.97
C GLY A 271 -3.26 3.39 13.43
N VAL A 272 -4.15 4.09 14.14
CA VAL A 272 -3.88 5.43 14.71
C VAL A 272 -2.72 5.37 15.71
N ALA A 273 -2.74 4.40 16.63
CA ALA A 273 -1.66 4.22 17.60
C ALA A 273 -0.30 3.96 16.91
N THR A 274 -0.30 3.14 15.86
CA THR A 274 0.88 2.84 15.04
C THR A 274 1.39 4.10 14.34
N ALA A 275 0.51 4.90 13.74
CA ALA A 275 0.87 6.15 13.08
C ALA A 275 1.48 7.18 14.05
N LEU A 276 0.86 7.36 15.23
CA LEU A 276 1.38 8.24 16.27
C LEU A 276 2.75 7.78 16.79
N ALA A 277 2.95 6.47 16.96
CA ALA A 277 4.23 5.92 17.36
C ALA A 277 5.32 6.12 16.29
N LEU A 278 5.00 5.93 15.01
CA LEU A 278 5.94 6.22 13.90
C LEU A 278 6.29 7.72 13.84
N PHE A 279 5.31 8.60 14.07
CA PHE A 279 5.55 10.05 14.16
C PHE A 279 6.47 10.40 15.33
N ALA A 280 6.24 9.81 16.51
CA ALA A 280 7.12 9.96 17.67
C ALA A 280 8.54 9.43 17.40
N LEU A 281 8.68 8.34 16.63
CA LEU A 281 9.99 7.81 16.21
C LEU A 281 10.72 8.75 15.24
N ALA A 282 10.01 9.34 14.28
CA ALA A 282 10.59 10.31 13.37
C ALA A 282 11.10 11.54 14.14
N ILE A 283 10.29 12.09 15.05
CA ILE A 283 10.68 13.22 15.91
C ILE A 283 11.86 12.85 16.79
N SER A 284 11.76 11.75 17.54
CA SER A 284 12.83 11.36 18.48
C SER A 284 14.12 11.00 17.76
N GLY A 285 14.06 10.37 16.58
CA GLY A 285 15.21 10.10 15.72
C GLY A 285 15.88 11.40 15.27
N PHE A 286 15.10 12.38 14.79
CA PHE A 286 15.60 13.70 14.42
C PHE A 286 16.23 14.44 15.61
N LEU A 287 15.57 14.47 16.77
CA LEU A 287 16.09 15.11 17.97
C LEU A 287 17.39 14.46 18.45
N MET A 288 17.49 13.13 18.41
CA MET A 288 18.73 12.42 18.73
C MET A 288 19.85 12.76 17.75
N TRP A 289 19.55 12.78 16.45
CA TRP A 289 20.50 13.17 15.41
C TRP A 289 20.98 14.61 15.62
N ARG A 290 20.06 15.58 15.80
CA ARG A 290 20.38 16.99 15.99
C ARG A 290 21.25 17.24 17.23
N ARG A 291 21.02 16.51 18.32
CA ARG A 291 21.81 16.57 19.57
C ARG A 291 23.17 15.89 19.50
N ARG A 292 23.44 15.10 18.44
CA ARG A 292 24.71 14.39 18.21
C ARG A 292 25.53 15.00 17.08
N LYS A 293 24.86 15.56 16.07
CA LYS A 293 25.47 16.10 14.85
C LYS A 293 26.50 17.19 15.20
N PRO A 294 27.78 17.01 14.84
CA PRO A 294 28.79 18.05 14.93
C PRO A 294 28.56 19.17 13.91
N ASP A 295 29.08 20.36 14.18
CA ASP A 295 29.03 21.48 13.25
C ASP A 295 29.91 21.21 12.02
N GLY A 296 29.47 21.67 10.85
CA GLY A 296 30.20 21.50 9.59
C GLY A 296 30.07 20.14 8.88
N ILE A 297 29.53 19.10 9.53
CA ILE A 297 29.30 17.77 8.91
C ILE A 297 27.89 17.23 9.16
N LEU A 298 27.42 16.30 8.32
CA LEU A 298 26.11 15.64 8.43
C LEU A 298 25.98 14.79 9.72
N GLY A 299 27.12 14.37 10.29
CA GLY A 299 27.17 13.65 11.56
C GLY A 299 26.86 12.16 11.43
N ALA A 300 27.25 11.52 10.32
CA ALA A 300 27.11 10.09 10.13
C ALA A 300 27.71 9.29 11.33
N PRO A 301 27.07 8.18 11.76
CA PRO A 301 27.65 7.30 12.77
C PRO A 301 29.04 6.78 12.34
N PRO A 302 30.03 6.70 13.25
CA PRO A 302 31.28 6.02 12.93
C PRO A 302 30.99 4.54 12.62
N VAL A 303 31.81 3.95 11.76
CA VAL A 303 31.71 2.53 11.41
C VAL A 303 31.68 1.69 12.70
N ALA A 304 30.71 0.77 12.79
CA ALA A 304 30.57 -0.08 13.96
C ALA A 304 31.85 -0.90 14.16
N ARG A 305 32.34 -0.97 15.41
CA ARG A 305 33.60 -1.66 15.74
C ARG A 305 33.51 -3.20 15.68
N ASP A 306 32.32 -3.74 15.47
CA ASP A 306 32.05 -5.18 15.47
C ASP A 306 31.83 -5.68 14.02
N PRO A 307 32.81 -6.39 13.43
CA PRO A 307 32.71 -6.89 12.06
C PRO A 307 31.56 -7.87 11.85
N ALA A 308 31.18 -8.66 12.86
CA ALA A 308 30.09 -9.62 12.74
C ALA A 308 28.74 -8.90 12.60
N LYS A 309 28.55 -7.80 13.33
CA LYS A 309 27.35 -6.95 13.18
C LYS A 309 27.26 -6.32 11.80
N LEU A 310 28.37 -5.83 11.26
CA LEU A 310 28.41 -5.26 9.91
C LEU A 310 28.07 -6.30 8.85
N LYS A 311 28.63 -7.51 8.94
CA LYS A 311 28.32 -8.62 8.01
C LYS A 311 26.83 -9.00 8.06
N GLY A 312 26.24 -9.06 9.26
CA GLY A 312 24.81 -9.37 9.40
C GLY A 312 23.90 -8.29 8.80
N VAL A 313 24.22 -7.01 9.01
CA VAL A 313 23.48 -5.90 8.38
C VAL A 313 23.62 -5.95 6.86
N ALA A 314 24.83 -6.18 6.34
CA ALA A 314 25.06 -6.28 4.90
C ALA A 314 24.28 -7.45 4.29
N ALA A 315 24.32 -8.64 4.91
CA ALA A 315 23.55 -9.80 4.47
C ALA A 315 22.05 -9.51 4.45
N LEU A 316 21.51 -8.88 5.50
CA LEU A 316 20.11 -8.49 5.58
C LEU A 316 19.73 -7.52 4.45
N ILE A 317 20.55 -6.49 4.20
CA ILE A 317 20.32 -5.53 3.11
C ILE A 317 20.35 -6.23 1.75
N LEU A 318 21.28 -7.16 1.51
CA LEU A 318 21.37 -7.91 0.26
C LEU A 318 20.17 -8.82 0.03
N ILE A 319 19.69 -9.51 1.07
CA ILE A 319 18.46 -10.32 1.01
C ILE A 319 17.26 -9.43 0.67
N LEU A 320 17.11 -8.29 1.35
CA LEU A 320 16.03 -7.35 1.08
C LEU A 320 16.13 -6.75 -0.31
N ALA A 321 17.33 -6.43 -0.80
CA ALA A 321 17.54 -5.93 -2.16
C ALA A 321 17.13 -6.95 -3.21
N ALA A 322 17.37 -8.25 -2.97
CA ALA A 322 16.89 -9.31 -3.86
C ALA A 322 15.35 -9.41 -3.90
N LEU A 323 14.68 -9.11 -2.79
CA LEU A 323 13.21 -9.15 -2.68
C LEU A 323 12.50 -7.84 -3.07
N LEU A 324 13.23 -6.72 -3.07
CA LEU A 324 12.71 -5.37 -3.29
C LEU A 324 13.48 -4.71 -4.45
N PRO A 325 13.00 -4.82 -5.70
CA PRO A 325 13.75 -4.37 -6.88
C PRO A 325 14.13 -2.88 -6.84
N LEU A 326 13.24 -2.03 -6.34
CA LEU A 326 13.49 -0.59 -6.27
C LEU A 326 14.55 -0.24 -5.20
N LEU A 327 14.62 -1.02 -4.12
CA LEU A 327 15.72 -0.93 -3.14
C LEU A 327 17.04 -1.27 -3.81
N ALA A 328 17.13 -2.39 -4.53
CA ALA A 328 18.34 -2.78 -5.26
C ALA A 328 18.79 -1.70 -6.25
N ALA A 329 17.87 -1.18 -7.06
CA ALA A 329 18.15 -0.09 -7.99
C ALA A 329 18.68 1.16 -7.26
N SER A 330 18.08 1.51 -6.13
CA SER A 330 18.55 2.66 -5.33
C SER A 330 19.94 2.45 -4.73
N LEU A 331 20.27 1.24 -4.27
CA LEU A 331 21.59 0.92 -3.74
C LEU A 331 22.66 0.97 -4.83
N ILE A 332 22.36 0.46 -6.02
CA ILE A 332 23.24 0.57 -7.20
C ILE A 332 23.45 2.04 -7.56
N LEU A 333 22.38 2.84 -7.61
CA LEU A 333 22.46 4.27 -7.89
C LEU A 333 23.34 4.99 -6.85
N LEU A 334 23.13 4.73 -5.55
CA LEU A 334 23.95 5.30 -4.48
C LEU A 334 25.42 4.91 -4.64
N TRP A 335 25.72 3.65 -4.98
CA TRP A 335 27.08 3.19 -5.23
C TRP A 335 27.72 3.90 -6.44
N ILE A 336 26.99 4.08 -7.54
CA ILE A 336 27.45 4.84 -8.71
C ILE A 336 27.75 6.29 -8.32
N VAL A 337 26.82 6.95 -7.62
CA VAL A 337 26.99 8.35 -7.17
C VAL A 337 28.20 8.48 -6.26
N GLU A 338 28.35 7.57 -5.29
CA GLU A 338 29.49 7.56 -4.35
C GLU A 338 30.83 7.33 -5.06
N ARG A 339 30.87 6.47 -6.08
CA ARG A 339 32.11 6.13 -6.80
C ARG A 339 32.49 7.12 -7.89
N LEU A 340 31.51 7.68 -8.60
CA LEU A 340 31.75 8.47 -9.81
C LEU A 340 31.47 9.96 -9.63
N ILE A 341 30.67 10.39 -8.66
CA ILE A 341 30.29 11.81 -8.52
C ILE A 341 30.91 12.42 -7.26
N ILE A 342 30.76 11.78 -6.10
CA ILE A 342 31.25 12.30 -4.81
C ILE A 342 32.77 12.61 -4.81
N PRO A 343 33.66 11.84 -5.47
CA PRO A 343 35.09 12.17 -5.52
C PRO A 343 35.40 13.50 -6.21
N HIS A 344 34.53 13.96 -7.11
CA HIS A 344 34.67 15.25 -7.81
C HIS A 344 34.06 16.42 -7.02
N LEU A 345 33.38 16.16 -5.90
CA LEU A 345 32.71 17.18 -5.07
C LEU A 345 33.30 17.20 -3.64
N PRO A 346 34.53 17.70 -3.44
CA PRO A 346 35.25 17.58 -2.17
C PRO A 346 34.56 18.28 -1.00
N ARG A 347 33.81 19.36 -1.24
CA ARG A 347 33.00 20.02 -0.19
C ARG A 347 31.87 19.09 0.28
N THR A 348 31.16 18.49 -0.66
CA THR A 348 30.08 17.54 -0.40
C THR A 348 30.60 16.27 0.28
N ALA A 349 31.71 15.71 -0.19
CA ALA A 349 32.34 14.53 0.40
C ALA A 349 32.76 14.76 1.87
N ARG A 350 33.33 15.94 2.17
CA ARG A 350 33.66 16.33 3.56
C ARG A 350 32.41 16.49 4.41
N TRP A 351 31.38 17.16 3.89
CA TRP A 351 30.14 17.36 4.61
C TRP A 351 29.42 16.02 4.91
N LEU A 352 29.40 15.09 3.95
CA LEU A 352 28.84 13.74 4.12
C LEU A 352 29.68 12.85 5.06
N GLY A 353 30.95 13.18 5.27
CA GLY A 353 31.88 12.38 6.07
C GLY A 353 32.45 11.15 5.34
N VAL A 354 32.40 11.14 4.00
CA VAL A 354 32.95 10.06 3.14
C VAL A 354 34.47 10.20 2.99
N ALA A 355 35.00 11.42 3.13
CA ALA A 355 36.40 11.73 2.93
C ALA A 355 37.25 11.48 4.20
N THR A 356 37.68 10.24 4.42
CA THR A 356 38.83 9.92 5.30
C THR A 356 39.71 8.84 4.68
N THR A 357 40.27 9.09 3.49
CA THR A 357 41.56 8.56 3.03
C THR A 357 41.99 9.29 1.75
N ALA A 358 42.36 10.57 1.88
CA ALA A 358 43.31 11.11 0.90
C ALA A 358 44.65 10.44 1.23
N ARG A 359 45.16 9.63 0.28
CA ARG A 359 46.48 8.99 0.35
C ARG A 359 47.54 10.01 0.82
N PRO A 360 48.50 9.63 1.69
CA PRO A 360 49.65 10.49 1.92
C PRO A 360 50.32 10.71 0.57
N ARG A 361 50.47 11.97 0.16
CA ARG A 361 51.39 12.31 -0.92
C ARG A 361 52.78 12.05 -0.36
N LEU A 362 53.47 11.07 -0.93
CA LEU A 362 54.90 10.87 -0.77
C LEU A 362 55.65 12.02 -1.45
#